data_AF-A0A0N8R3T0-F1
#
_entry.id   AF-A0A0N8R3T0-F1
#
_cell.length_a   1.000
_cell.length_b   1.000
_cell.length_c   1.000
_cell.angle_alpha   90.00
_cell.angle_beta   90.00
_cell.angle_gamma   90.00
#
_symmetry.space_group_name_H-M   'P 1'
#
loop_
_entity.id
_entity.type
_entity.pdbx_description
1 polymer ?
#
loop_
_entity_poly.entity_id
_entity_poly.type
_entity_poly.pdbx_seq_one_letter_code
_entity_poly.pdbx_strand_id
1 'polypeptide(L)'
;RSTITRINLATLPPQPDLDLGHSKNRYAIMSESLLSSRNLAFELYEVLDAEGLTRRERFAEHSRETFDAALGTARTIAEKYFAPHNRKADENEPRYENGEAILIPEVKPAVDAFLAAGFLNASRDFEAGGMQ
;
A
#
# COMPACT_ATOMS: atom_id res chain seq x y z
N ARG A 1 -34.73 29.82 -4.17
CA ARG A 1 -34.34 29.15 -5.44
C ARG A 1 -32.87 29.42 -5.66
N SER A 2 -32.00 28.50 -5.25
CA SER A 2 -30.54 28.65 -5.35
C SER A 2 -30.04 27.77 -6.49
N THR A 3 -29.38 28.37 -7.46
CA THR A 3 -28.88 27.71 -8.68
C THR A 3 -27.50 27.14 -8.38
N ILE A 4 -27.39 25.81 -8.25
CA ILE A 4 -26.10 25.12 -8.20
C ILE A 4 -25.64 24.93 -9.65
N THR A 5 -24.61 25.66 -10.06
CA THR A 5 -23.89 25.44 -11.32
C THR A 5 -23.14 24.11 -11.22
N ARG A 6 -23.58 23.09 -11.95
CA ARG A 6 -22.84 21.84 -12.15
C ARG A 6 -21.68 22.09 -13.13
N ILE A 7 -20.44 21.90 -12.68
CA ILE A 7 -19.29 21.79 -13.59
C ILE A 7 -19.29 20.36 -14.14
N ASN A 8 -19.35 20.23 -15.47
CA ASN A 8 -19.33 18.94 -16.17
C ASN A 8 -17.88 18.53 -16.44
N LEU A 9 -17.37 17.56 -15.68
CA LEU A 9 -15.99 17.05 -15.77
C LEU A 9 -15.65 16.37 -17.12
N ALA A 10 -16.62 16.13 -18.00
CA ALA A 10 -16.40 15.55 -19.32
C ALA A 10 -15.83 16.54 -20.37
N THR A 11 -15.51 17.78 -19.98
CA THR A 11 -15.03 18.84 -20.88
C THR A 11 -13.61 19.34 -20.57
N LEU A 12 -12.89 18.67 -19.67
CA LEU A 12 -11.46 18.96 -19.48
C LEU A 12 -10.69 18.55 -20.75
N PRO A 13 -9.80 19.43 -21.27
CA PRO A 13 -8.98 19.07 -22.41
C PRO A 13 -8.15 17.83 -22.06
N PRO A 14 -7.95 16.89 -23.01
CA PRO A 14 -7.01 15.80 -22.81
C PRO A 14 -5.64 16.42 -22.47
N GLN A 15 -5.04 15.96 -21.37
CA GLN A 15 -3.70 16.38 -20.98
C GLN A 15 -2.72 15.95 -22.08
N PRO A 16 -1.71 16.77 -22.41
CA PRO A 16 -0.78 16.44 -23.49
C PRO A 16 -0.05 15.13 -23.18
N ASP A 17 -0.03 14.23 -24.17
CA ASP A 17 0.73 13.00 -24.14
C ASP A 17 2.21 13.31 -23.88
N LEU A 18 2.66 13.03 -22.66
CA LEU A 18 4.08 12.98 -22.32
C LEU A 18 4.66 11.73 -23.00
N ASP A 19 5.15 11.92 -24.23
CA ASP A 19 6.03 10.97 -24.90
C ASP A 19 7.34 10.85 -24.10
N LEU A 20 7.33 9.95 -23.13
CA LEU A 20 8.50 9.51 -22.39
C LEU A 20 8.88 8.11 -22.90
N GLY A 21 9.48 8.10 -24.09
CA GLY A 21 10.43 7.05 -24.46
C GLY A 21 11.43 6.83 -23.32
N HIS A 22 11.88 5.58 -23.16
CA HIS A 22 12.73 5.02 -22.08
C HIS A 22 11.96 4.34 -20.94
N SER A 23 11.46 3.15 -21.26
CA SER A 23 10.83 2.13 -20.40
C SER A 23 11.47 1.89 -19.01
N LYS A 24 12.75 2.26 -18.79
CA LYS A 24 13.42 2.11 -17.48
C LYS A 24 13.01 3.17 -16.44
N ASN A 25 12.49 4.32 -16.84
CA ASN A 25 12.27 5.45 -15.91
C ASN A 25 10.99 5.32 -15.06
N ARG A 26 10.00 4.53 -15.50
CA ARG A 26 8.75 4.35 -14.73
C ARG A 26 8.95 3.54 -13.44
N TYR A 27 9.86 2.57 -13.44
CA TYR A 27 10.20 1.81 -12.24
C TYR A 27 10.94 2.67 -11.20
N ALA A 28 11.85 3.54 -11.63
CA ALA A 28 12.57 4.45 -10.73
C ALA A 28 11.63 5.50 -10.11
N ILE A 29 10.74 6.10 -10.92
CA ILE A 29 9.73 7.06 -10.43
C ILE A 29 8.70 6.38 -9.51
N MET A 30 8.29 5.14 -9.81
CA MET A 30 7.42 4.37 -8.89
C MET A 30 8.12 4.02 -7.58
N SER A 31 9.43 3.71 -7.60
CA SER A 31 10.20 3.48 -6.37
C SER A 31 10.37 4.74 -5.53
N GLU A 32 10.39 5.93 -6.15
CA GLU A 32 10.39 7.25 -5.48
C GLU A 32 8.98 7.68 -5.01
N SER A 33 7.91 7.13 -5.59
CA SER A 33 6.51 7.37 -5.16
C SER A 33 6.16 6.64 -3.86
N LEU A 34 6.93 5.62 -3.48
CA LEU A 34 6.72 4.84 -2.27
C LEU A 34 7.81 5.16 -1.24
N LEU A 35 7.68 4.57 -0.04
CA LEU A 35 8.66 4.75 1.02
C LEU A 35 10.08 4.38 0.55
N SER A 36 11.04 5.25 0.86
CA SER A 36 12.45 5.00 0.61
C SER A 36 12.92 3.78 1.42
N SER A 37 13.26 2.70 0.73
CA SER A 37 13.74 1.48 1.40
C SER A 37 15.06 1.67 2.11
N ARG A 38 15.91 2.57 1.59
CA ARG A 38 17.16 2.89 2.26
C ARG A 38 16.90 3.59 3.59
N ASN A 39 16.00 4.58 3.61
CA ASN A 39 15.65 5.26 4.85
C ASN A 39 14.96 4.31 5.83
N LEU A 40 14.04 3.47 5.35
CA LEU A 40 13.36 2.49 6.20
C LEU A 40 14.35 1.48 6.81
N ALA A 41 15.32 0.97 6.03
CA ALA A 41 16.35 0.08 6.54
C ALA A 41 17.25 0.77 7.57
N PHE A 42 17.60 2.05 7.34
CA PHE A 42 18.35 2.85 8.30
C PHE A 42 17.58 3.01 9.62
N GLU A 43 16.31 3.42 9.55
CA GLU A 43 15.46 3.57 10.74
C GLU A 43 15.33 2.25 11.52
N LEU A 44 15.04 1.14 10.83
CA LEU A 44 14.82 -0.15 11.48
C LEU A 44 16.09 -0.73 12.09
N TYR A 45 17.20 -0.73 11.36
CA TYR A 45 18.38 -1.51 11.75
C TYR A 45 19.48 -0.67 12.40
N GLU A 46 19.64 0.59 12.00
CA GLU A 46 20.70 1.45 12.54
C GLU A 46 20.20 2.32 13.70
N VAL A 47 18.94 2.79 13.64
CA VAL A 47 18.36 3.64 14.70
C VAL A 47 17.67 2.82 15.78
N LEU A 48 16.86 1.83 15.39
CA LEU A 48 15.96 1.11 16.32
C LEU A 48 16.48 -0.27 16.78
N ASP A 49 17.55 -0.80 16.20
CA ASP A 49 18.03 -2.18 16.45
C ASP A 49 16.90 -3.23 16.38
N ALA A 50 16.10 -3.19 15.31
CA ALA A 50 14.97 -4.11 15.13
C ALA A 50 15.42 -5.59 15.13
N GLU A 51 16.61 -5.89 14.60
CA GLU A 51 17.19 -7.24 14.65
C GLU A 51 17.40 -7.72 16.10
N GLY A 52 17.72 -6.81 17.02
CA GLY A 52 17.84 -7.11 18.44
C GLY A 52 16.56 -7.62 19.12
N LEU A 53 15.38 -7.42 18.52
CA LEU A 53 14.11 -7.96 19.01
C LEU A 53 14.11 -9.49 19.02
N THR A 54 14.81 -10.12 18.07
CA THR A 54 14.90 -11.59 17.90
C THR A 54 15.55 -12.30 19.10
N ARG A 55 16.25 -11.54 19.97
CA ARG A 55 16.80 -12.08 21.23
C ARG A 55 15.74 -12.35 22.28
N ARG A 56 14.51 -11.83 22.12
CA ARG A 56 13.39 -12.11 23.03
C ARG A 56 12.74 -13.42 22.61
N GLU A 57 12.42 -14.28 23.58
CA GLU A 57 11.76 -15.58 23.36
C GLU A 57 10.55 -15.45 22.43
N ARG A 58 9.74 -14.41 22.64
CA ARG A 58 8.55 -14.12 21.83
C ARG A 58 8.81 -13.91 20.33
N PHE A 59 10.01 -13.50 19.95
CA PHE A 59 10.36 -13.18 18.56
C PHE A 59 11.54 -14.03 18.04
N ALA A 60 11.88 -15.11 18.75
CA ALA A 60 13.07 -15.92 18.47
C ALA A 60 12.96 -16.69 17.13
N GLU A 61 11.76 -16.85 16.60
CA GLU A 61 11.50 -17.48 15.30
C GLU A 61 11.69 -16.52 14.12
N HIS A 62 11.98 -15.24 14.39
CA HIS A 62 12.26 -14.25 13.37
C HIS A 62 13.74 -13.96 13.22
N SER A 63 14.07 -13.47 12.04
CA SER A 63 15.39 -12.95 11.69
C SER A 63 15.25 -11.68 10.84
N ARG A 64 16.36 -10.98 10.62
CA ARG A 64 16.41 -9.87 9.68
C ARG A 64 15.88 -10.25 8.30
N GLU A 65 16.20 -11.46 7.82
CA GLU A 65 15.70 -11.97 6.54
C GLU A 65 14.17 -12.10 6.54
N THR A 66 13.56 -12.53 7.65
CA THR A 66 12.09 -12.61 7.75
C THR A 66 11.44 -11.23 7.76
N PHE A 67 12.08 -10.23 8.39
CA PHE A 67 11.60 -8.85 8.37
C PHE A 67 11.69 -8.25 6.95
N ASP A 68 12.84 -8.43 6.30
CA ASP A 68 13.07 -7.95 4.93
C ASP A 68 12.11 -8.62 3.94
N ALA A 69 11.82 -9.91 4.11
CA ALA A 69 10.84 -10.63 3.32
C ALA A 69 9.43 -10.04 3.49
N ALA A 70 9.00 -9.79 4.73
CA ALA A 70 7.70 -9.17 5.00
C ALA A 70 7.59 -7.76 4.38
N LEU A 71 8.64 -6.94 4.50
CA LEU A 71 8.72 -5.62 3.88
C LEU A 71 8.68 -5.69 2.35
N GLY A 72 9.35 -6.68 1.75
CA GLY A 72 9.32 -6.92 0.31
C GLY A 72 7.93 -7.32 -0.19
N THR A 73 7.23 -8.19 0.54
CA THR A 73 5.84 -8.57 0.24
C THR A 73 4.91 -7.35 0.35
N ALA A 74 5.03 -6.57 1.42
CA ALA A 74 4.25 -5.35 1.61
C ALA A 74 4.47 -4.35 0.46
N ARG A 75 5.73 -4.14 0.06
CA ARG A 75 6.05 -3.28 -1.09
C ARG A 75 5.40 -3.76 -2.37
N THR A 76 5.52 -5.06 -2.68
CA THR A 76 4.95 -5.64 -3.91
C THR A 76 3.44 -5.42 -3.96
N ILE A 77 2.75 -5.61 -2.83
CA ILE A 77 1.30 -5.39 -2.74
C ILE A 77 0.97 -3.90 -2.90
N ALA A 78 1.73 -3.01 -2.27
CA ALA A 78 1.56 -1.57 -2.39
C ALA A 78 1.71 -1.10 -3.84
N GLU A 79 2.77 -1.50 -4.53
CA GLU A 79 3.05 -1.15 -5.93
C GLU A 79 1.95 -1.66 -6.87
N LYS A 80 1.55 -2.92 -6.70
CA LYS A 80 0.66 -3.60 -7.64
C LYS A 80 -0.81 -3.23 -7.42
N TYR A 81 -1.24 -3.08 -6.18
CA TYR A 81 -2.66 -2.99 -5.85
C TYR A 81 -3.06 -1.63 -5.27
N PHE A 82 -2.33 -1.08 -4.30
CA PHE A 82 -2.76 0.14 -3.61
C PHE A 82 -2.37 1.45 -4.32
N ALA A 83 -1.11 1.58 -4.72
CA ALA A 83 -0.58 2.80 -5.33
C ALA A 83 -1.35 3.25 -6.59
N PRO A 84 -1.75 2.34 -7.51
CA PRO A 84 -2.41 2.75 -8.76
C PRO A 84 -3.77 3.42 -8.55
N HIS A 85 -4.49 3.08 -7.47
CA HIS A 85 -5.84 3.60 -7.21
C HIS A 85 -5.87 4.64 -6.08
N ASN A 86 -4.73 5.04 -5.51
CA ASN A 86 -4.69 5.90 -4.31
C ASN A 86 -5.45 7.22 -4.52
N ARG A 87 -5.09 7.99 -5.55
CA ARG A 87 -5.79 9.24 -5.89
C ARG A 87 -7.26 9.02 -6.26
N LYS A 88 -7.56 7.95 -7.00
CA LYS A 88 -8.94 7.63 -7.41
C LYS A 88 -9.81 7.33 -6.19
N ALA A 89 -9.29 6.60 -5.21
CA ALA A 89 -9.99 6.27 -3.98
C ALA A 89 -10.29 7.53 -3.15
N ASP A 90 -9.36 8.48 -3.12
CA ASP A 90 -9.53 9.79 -2.47
C ASP A 90 -10.61 10.64 -3.17
N GLU A 91 -10.54 10.76 -4.49
CA GLU A 91 -11.53 11.51 -5.29
C GLU A 91 -12.93 10.88 -5.30
N ASN A 92 -13.03 9.59 -5.00
CA ASN A 92 -14.27 8.82 -4.96
C ASN A 92 -14.49 8.26 -3.56
N GLU A 93 -14.70 9.17 -2.60
CA GLU A 93 -14.98 8.84 -1.21
C GLU A 93 -16.09 7.77 -1.10
N PRO A 94 -16.00 6.85 -0.12
CA PRO A 94 -17.02 5.84 0.11
C PRO A 94 -18.41 6.45 0.28
N ARG A 95 -19.41 5.88 -0.40
CA ARG A 95 -20.80 6.31 -0.28
C ARG A 95 -21.60 5.25 0.45
N TYR A 96 -22.44 5.65 1.40
CA TYR A 96 -23.32 4.72 2.09
C TYR A 96 -24.68 4.68 1.39
N GLU A 97 -25.01 3.54 0.77
CA GLU A 97 -26.22 3.35 -0.02
C GLU A 97 -26.89 2.04 0.38
N ASN A 98 -28.20 2.06 0.66
CA ASN A 98 -29.00 0.87 0.96
C ASN A 98 -28.46 -0.05 2.06
N GLY A 99 -27.78 0.52 3.08
CA GLY A 99 -27.22 -0.25 4.19
C GLY A 99 -25.78 -0.71 3.98
N GLU A 100 -25.19 -0.43 2.83
CA GLU A 100 -23.83 -0.87 2.46
C GLU A 100 -22.93 0.30 2.10
N ALA A 101 -21.63 0.15 2.36
CA ALA A 101 -20.61 1.09 1.88
C ALA A 101 -20.17 0.69 0.46
N ILE A 102 -20.33 1.61 -0.48
CA ILE A 102 -19.94 1.45 -1.87
C ILE A 102 -18.61 2.16 -2.10
N LEU A 103 -17.59 1.38 -2.46
CA LEU A 103 -16.23 1.84 -2.76
C LEU A 103 -15.92 1.59 -4.24
N ILE A 104 -14.81 2.14 -4.73
CA ILE A 104 -14.29 1.81 -6.06
C ILE A 104 -13.91 0.32 -6.16
N PRO A 105 -14.09 -0.33 -7.32
CA PRO A 105 -13.88 -1.78 -7.46
C PRO A 105 -12.44 -2.23 -7.21
N GLU A 106 -11.46 -1.34 -7.34
CA GLU A 106 -10.04 -1.65 -7.13
C GLU A 106 -9.68 -1.91 -5.67
N VAL A 107 -10.47 -1.42 -4.71
CA VAL A 107 -10.20 -1.62 -3.27
C VAL A 107 -10.27 -3.09 -2.89
N LYS A 108 -11.25 -3.84 -3.41
CA LYS A 108 -11.42 -5.25 -3.03
C LYS A 108 -10.20 -6.12 -3.37
N PRO A 109 -9.68 -6.12 -4.61
CA PRO A 109 -8.46 -6.86 -4.94
C PRO A 109 -7.25 -6.47 -4.08
N ALA A 110 -7.11 -5.19 -3.72
CA ALA A 110 -6.03 -4.73 -2.86
C ALA A 110 -6.14 -5.27 -1.43
N VAL A 111 -7.34 -5.22 -0.85
CA VAL A 111 -7.63 -5.80 0.47
C VAL A 111 -7.47 -7.32 0.43
N ASP A 112 -7.99 -8.00 -0.59
CA ASP A 112 -7.86 -9.45 -0.74
C ASP A 112 -6.38 -9.88 -0.79
N ALA A 113 -5.52 -9.14 -1.51
CA ALA A 113 -4.08 -9.39 -1.55
C ALA A 113 -3.41 -9.17 -0.18
N PHE A 114 -3.81 -8.11 0.54
CA PHE A 114 -3.32 -7.82 1.89
C PHE A 114 -3.70 -8.93 2.89
N LEU A 115 -4.94 -9.43 2.81
CA LEU A 115 -5.42 -10.54 3.63
C LEU A 115 -4.70 -11.85 3.30
N ALA A 116 -4.53 -12.17 2.01
CA ALA A 116 -3.86 -13.37 1.55
C ALA A 116 -2.37 -13.42 1.96
N ALA A 117 -1.74 -12.25 2.13
CA ALA A 117 -0.38 -12.14 2.64
C ALA A 117 -0.26 -12.25 4.16
N GLY A 118 -1.38 -12.43 4.89
CA GLY A 118 -1.38 -12.61 6.34
C GLY A 118 -1.26 -11.32 7.15
N PHE A 119 -1.20 -10.14 6.51
CA PHE A 119 -0.92 -8.89 7.21
C PHE A 119 -2.00 -8.45 8.20
N LEU A 120 -3.26 -8.87 8.03
CA LEU A 120 -4.32 -8.57 8.99
C LEU A 120 -4.05 -9.18 10.37
N ASN A 121 -3.43 -10.36 10.40
CA ASN A 121 -3.17 -11.11 11.64
C ASN A 121 -1.69 -11.09 12.03
N ALA A 122 -0.87 -10.23 11.41
CA ALA A 122 0.58 -10.23 11.58
C ALA A 122 1.05 -10.22 13.04
N SER A 123 0.34 -9.50 13.91
CA SER A 123 0.67 -9.37 15.34
C SER A 123 0.05 -10.42 16.25
N ARG A 124 -0.72 -11.37 15.70
CA ARG A 124 -1.39 -12.43 16.47
C ARG A 124 -0.48 -13.64 16.63
N ASP A 125 -0.77 -14.43 17.66
CA ASP A 125 -0.14 -15.72 17.89
C ASP A 125 -0.39 -16.67 16.71
N PHE A 126 0.54 -17.59 16.43
CA PHE A 126 0.38 -18.64 15.41
C PHE A 126 -0.92 -19.44 15.56
N GLU A 127 -1.32 -19.77 16.80
CA GLU A 127 -2.57 -20.51 17.10
C GLU A 127 -3.83 -19.76 16.66
N ALA A 128 -3.75 -18.44 16.51
CA ALA A 128 -4.81 -17.59 16.00
C ALA A 128 -4.65 -17.27 14.49
N GLY A 129 -3.75 -17.96 13.79
CA GLY A 129 -3.43 -17.72 12.38
C GLY A 129 -2.63 -16.44 12.13
N GLY A 130 -1.85 -16.01 13.13
CA GLY A 130 -0.92 -14.89 13.00
C GLY A 130 0.50 -15.30 12.63
N MET A 131 1.45 -14.37 12.80
CA MET A 131 2.85 -14.55 12.39
C MET A 131 3.83 -14.38 13.56
N GLN A 132 3.36 -14.50 14.81
CA GLN A 132 4.08 -14.13 16.04
C GLN A 132 3.76 -15.08 17.21
#